data_AF-A0A2N5X6K1-F1
#
_entry.id   AF-A0A2N5X6K1-F1
#
_cell.length_a   1.000
_cell.length_b   1.000
_cell.length_c   1.000
_cell.angle_alpha   90.00
_cell.angle_beta   90.00
_cell.angle_gamma   90.00
#
_symmetry.space_group_name_H-M   'P 1'
#
loop_
_entity.id
_entity.type
_entity.pdbx_description
1 polymer ?
#
loop_
_entity_poly.entity_id
_entity_poly.type
_entity_poly.pdbx_seq_one_letter_code
_entity_poly.pdbx_strand_id
1 'polypeptide(L)'
;MLSQPLWVGPRQERYQVRKSRKLKKLQKRMYTADSYTDWVEAAVEHDEISGARRWREVDHTNQYDYGQIRMRLDRLRSLRARQDHHGLLYTLNEGIHGNMGGMGRDSLYRRANFGTKVLIEQYIDEIDDALRYLAELPSDIVDPQEKLDFFYRANICFGRSALMLSGGGALGFYHLGVVKVLLEQGLLPRVVSGSSAGAIMAAVLGTHTDKEMMHFYEPANVHFEAEREASLFSKMFFGTNPQIDVGDLELLIDRMVPDMTFQEAYEKTGRQVSITVAPAETHQRSRLLNAITSPNVLIRSAVMASAAVPGVFPPVTLMARNMHGEAQQYLPTRKWVDGSIADDLPAKRLSRLYSTNHYIVSMVNPIVTPFLDSDHDRSALSRALGGLGIGVGREVLNFYRGMVQKDGDNWPRFNMLMNTVHALMDQDYSGDINIVPSFRWYNPTKLLSHLSEKDLIGLMKGGEHSTYPQLEQIRLCTRISRTMEEILNRFETGDLREQTLEVNRPRSSRRRPPPIRTDRAAKREPRAGEDVGTAAPVKKKKAPARKKKPARKTAVKKAAAKEGDTVGRQAA
;
A
#
# COMPACT_ATOMS: atom_id res chain seq x y z
N MET A 1 -46.07 -41.37 -7.41
CA MET A 1 -46.46 -40.36 -8.42
C MET A 1 -45.19 -39.84 -9.06
N LEU A 2 -45.10 -39.79 -10.39
CA LEU A 2 -43.94 -39.25 -11.11
C LEU A 2 -44.17 -37.76 -11.39
N SER A 3 -43.22 -36.90 -11.00
CA SER A 3 -43.26 -35.47 -11.31
C SER A 3 -42.92 -35.23 -12.79
N GLN A 4 -43.85 -34.64 -13.54
CA GLN A 4 -43.60 -34.27 -14.93
C GLN A 4 -42.55 -33.15 -15.03
N PRO A 5 -41.68 -33.15 -16.06
CA PRO A 5 -40.81 -32.02 -16.33
C PRO A 5 -41.63 -30.81 -16.79
N LEU A 6 -41.42 -29.65 -16.15
CA LEU A 6 -42.06 -28.39 -16.52
C LEU A 6 -41.67 -27.99 -17.95
N TRP A 7 -42.64 -28.00 -18.86
CA TRP A 7 -42.46 -27.58 -20.25
C TRP A 7 -42.22 -26.06 -20.33
N VAL A 8 -40.96 -25.65 -20.44
CA VAL A 8 -40.57 -24.24 -20.59
C VAL A 8 -40.95 -23.76 -22.00
N GLY A 9 -42.01 -22.97 -22.11
CA GLY A 9 -42.54 -22.56 -23.42
C GLY A 9 -41.54 -21.74 -24.24
N PRO A 10 -41.57 -21.82 -25.59
CA PRO A 10 -40.52 -21.25 -26.46
C PRO A 10 -40.39 -19.72 -26.42
N ARG A 11 -41.36 -18.98 -25.85
CA ARG A 11 -41.20 -17.55 -25.53
C ARG A 11 -40.21 -17.32 -24.36
N GLN A 12 -40.24 -18.21 -23.37
CA GLN A 12 -39.44 -18.12 -22.14
C GLN A 12 -37.98 -18.51 -22.41
N GLU A 13 -37.73 -19.53 -23.25
CA GLU A 13 -36.40 -19.84 -23.77
C GLU A 13 -35.79 -18.67 -24.55
N ARG A 14 -36.55 -18.11 -25.52
CA ARG A 14 -36.11 -16.93 -26.30
C ARG A 14 -35.80 -15.73 -25.40
N TYR A 15 -36.52 -15.54 -24.29
CA TYR A 15 -36.21 -14.53 -23.28
C TYR A 15 -34.88 -14.81 -22.58
N GLN A 16 -34.65 -16.03 -22.08
CA GLN A 16 -33.39 -16.40 -21.41
C GLN A 16 -32.17 -16.30 -22.34
N VAL A 17 -32.31 -16.70 -23.62
CA VAL A 17 -31.25 -16.53 -24.63
C VAL A 17 -30.95 -15.05 -24.88
N ARG A 18 -31.96 -14.17 -24.94
CA ARG A 18 -31.76 -12.71 -25.06
C ARG A 18 -31.10 -12.12 -23.80
N LYS A 19 -31.52 -12.51 -22.59
CA LYS A 19 -30.87 -12.14 -21.32
C LYS A 19 -29.39 -12.55 -21.29
N SER A 20 -29.09 -13.81 -21.60
CA SER A 20 -27.71 -14.33 -21.65
C SER A 20 -26.84 -13.56 -22.65
N ARG A 21 -27.36 -13.27 -23.84
CA ARG A 21 -26.64 -12.44 -24.85
C ARG A 21 -26.39 -11.01 -24.36
N LYS A 22 -27.34 -10.36 -23.68
CA LYS A 22 -27.15 -9.00 -23.13
C LYS A 22 -26.11 -9.00 -22.00
N LEU A 23 -26.17 -9.95 -21.07
CA LEU A 23 -25.17 -10.10 -20.00
C LEU A 23 -23.76 -10.32 -20.55
N LYS A 24 -23.59 -11.17 -21.58
CA LYS A 24 -22.28 -11.36 -22.24
C LYS A 24 -21.77 -10.10 -22.96
N LYS A 25 -22.67 -9.27 -23.52
CA LYS A 25 -22.28 -7.95 -24.09
C LYS A 25 -21.75 -7.02 -22.99
N LEU A 26 -22.38 -7.00 -21.82
CA LEU A 26 -21.97 -6.14 -20.71
C LEU A 26 -20.70 -6.62 -20.03
N GLN A 27 -20.52 -7.93 -19.86
CA GLN A 27 -19.22 -8.50 -19.44
C GLN A 27 -18.09 -8.13 -20.41
N LYS A 28 -18.36 -8.08 -21.74
CA LYS A 28 -17.38 -7.56 -22.70
C LYS A 28 -17.16 -6.05 -22.51
N ARG A 29 -18.21 -5.24 -22.31
CA ARG A 29 -18.09 -3.79 -22.05
C ARG A 29 -17.22 -3.51 -20.83
N MET A 30 -17.46 -4.19 -19.70
CA MET A 30 -16.63 -4.11 -18.49
C MET A 30 -15.18 -4.53 -18.76
N TYR A 31 -14.97 -5.62 -19.52
CA TYR A 31 -13.63 -6.11 -19.88
C TYR A 31 -12.85 -5.13 -20.77
N THR A 32 -13.54 -4.32 -21.58
CA THR A 32 -12.96 -3.31 -22.49
C THR A 32 -13.32 -1.87 -22.09
N ALA A 33 -13.45 -1.61 -20.79
CA ALA A 33 -13.72 -0.26 -20.27
C ALA A 33 -12.39 0.49 -20.06
N ASP A 34 -12.15 1.55 -20.84
CA ASP A 34 -10.93 2.36 -20.70
C ASP A 34 -10.94 3.27 -19.45
N SER A 35 -12.09 3.44 -18.78
CA SER A 35 -12.21 4.15 -17.51
C SER A 35 -12.99 3.35 -16.47
N TYR A 36 -12.72 3.63 -15.18
CA TYR A 36 -13.53 3.08 -14.09
C TYR A 36 -15.01 3.49 -14.19
N THR A 37 -15.31 4.71 -14.66
CA THR A 37 -16.68 5.18 -14.90
C THR A 37 -17.43 4.34 -15.94
N ASP A 38 -16.81 4.03 -17.07
CA ASP A 38 -17.39 3.14 -18.09
C ASP A 38 -17.63 1.71 -17.55
N TRP A 39 -16.72 1.27 -16.69
CA TRP A 39 -16.81 -0.03 -16.01
C TRP A 39 -18.00 -0.06 -15.04
N VAL A 40 -18.19 0.98 -14.23
CA VAL A 40 -19.30 1.10 -13.26
C VAL A 40 -20.65 1.11 -13.96
N GLU A 41 -20.82 1.88 -15.05
CA GLU A 41 -22.07 1.86 -15.82
C GLU A 41 -22.40 0.45 -16.33
N ALA A 42 -21.39 -0.25 -16.88
CA ALA A 42 -21.55 -1.60 -17.41
C ALA A 42 -21.84 -2.64 -16.31
N ALA A 43 -21.25 -2.46 -15.12
CA ALA A 43 -21.46 -3.27 -13.93
C ALA A 43 -22.89 -3.11 -13.37
N VAL A 44 -23.36 -1.87 -13.23
CA VAL A 44 -24.72 -1.57 -12.74
C VAL A 44 -25.79 -2.10 -13.72
N GLU A 45 -25.62 -1.88 -15.03
CA GLU A 45 -26.54 -2.43 -16.04
C GLU A 45 -26.54 -3.99 -16.00
N HIS A 46 -25.39 -4.62 -15.77
CA HIS A 46 -25.29 -6.07 -15.59
C HIS A 46 -26.03 -6.55 -14.35
N ASP A 47 -25.87 -5.86 -13.21
CA ASP A 47 -26.50 -6.21 -11.93
C ASP A 47 -28.02 -6.09 -11.95
N GLU A 48 -28.57 -5.14 -12.70
CA GLU A 48 -30.01 -5.03 -12.96
C GLU A 48 -30.54 -6.22 -13.76
N ILE A 49 -29.88 -6.56 -14.88
CA ILE A 49 -30.34 -7.62 -15.77
C ILE A 49 -30.11 -9.00 -15.15
N SER A 50 -29.01 -9.20 -14.43
CA SER A 50 -28.69 -10.46 -13.77
C SER A 50 -29.71 -10.75 -12.65
N GLY A 51 -30.05 -9.72 -11.88
CA GLY A 51 -30.85 -9.77 -10.66
C GLY A 51 -30.03 -9.52 -9.39
N ALA A 52 -28.72 -9.26 -9.52
CA ALA A 52 -27.85 -8.93 -8.39
C ALA A 52 -28.26 -7.63 -7.68
N ARG A 53 -28.78 -6.62 -8.40
CA ARG A 53 -29.36 -5.41 -7.78
C ARG A 53 -30.46 -5.75 -6.78
N ARG A 54 -31.42 -6.60 -7.17
CA ARG A 54 -32.48 -7.08 -6.26
C ARG A 54 -31.92 -7.90 -5.09
N TRP A 55 -30.79 -8.60 -5.27
CA TRP A 55 -30.10 -9.25 -4.16
C TRP A 55 -29.42 -8.25 -3.21
N ARG A 56 -28.91 -7.11 -3.69
CA ARG A 56 -28.38 -6.03 -2.83
C ARG A 56 -29.49 -5.41 -1.96
N GLU A 57 -30.68 -5.24 -2.54
CA GLU A 57 -31.88 -4.66 -1.91
C GLU A 57 -32.57 -5.56 -0.88
N VAL A 58 -32.46 -6.90 -0.99
CA VAL A 58 -33.07 -7.84 -0.03
C VAL A 58 -32.07 -8.17 1.09
N ASP A 59 -32.29 -7.67 2.30
CA ASP A 59 -31.34 -7.83 3.41
C ASP A 59 -31.09 -9.29 3.80
N HIS A 60 -32.15 -10.11 3.86
CA HIS A 60 -32.12 -11.49 4.35
C HIS A 60 -31.18 -12.40 3.54
N THR A 61 -30.19 -12.98 4.23
CA THR A 61 -29.35 -14.07 3.72
C THR A 61 -28.54 -14.69 4.86
N ASN A 62 -28.05 -15.92 4.69
CA ASN A 62 -27.22 -16.60 5.68
C ASN A 62 -25.73 -16.15 5.61
N GLN A 63 -25.39 -15.24 4.68
CA GLN A 63 -24.02 -14.75 4.49
C GLN A 63 -23.55 -13.78 5.60
N TYR A 64 -24.48 -13.10 6.31
CA TYR A 64 -24.18 -12.17 7.41
C TYR A 64 -25.40 -12.02 8.35
N ASP A 65 -25.20 -11.51 9.56
CA ASP A 65 -26.26 -11.21 10.52
C ASP A 65 -26.93 -9.86 10.19
N TYR A 66 -27.89 -9.90 9.27
CA TYR A 66 -28.71 -8.74 8.89
C TYR A 66 -29.56 -8.20 10.05
N GLY A 67 -29.91 -9.02 11.04
CA GLY A 67 -30.73 -8.62 12.18
C GLY A 67 -29.96 -7.70 13.12
N GLN A 68 -28.75 -8.13 13.50
CA GLN A 68 -27.82 -7.33 14.31
C GLN A 68 -27.47 -6.01 13.61
N ILE A 69 -27.18 -6.02 12.31
CA ILE A 69 -26.78 -4.80 11.60
C ILE A 69 -27.95 -3.81 11.47
N ARG A 70 -29.19 -4.26 11.14
CA ARG A 70 -30.34 -3.35 11.13
C ARG A 70 -30.62 -2.77 12.52
N MET A 71 -30.62 -3.61 13.56
CA MET A 71 -30.80 -3.12 14.94
C MET A 71 -29.77 -2.06 15.33
N ARG A 72 -28.49 -2.22 14.94
CA ARG A 72 -27.44 -1.21 15.22
C ARG A 72 -27.61 0.05 14.36
N LEU A 73 -27.97 -0.08 13.08
CA LEU A 73 -28.28 1.05 12.19
C LEU A 73 -29.44 1.90 12.73
N ASP A 74 -30.55 1.27 13.09
CA ASP A 74 -31.74 1.96 13.58
C ASP A 74 -31.50 2.60 14.96
N ARG A 75 -30.65 1.98 15.82
CA ARG A 75 -30.18 2.58 17.07
C ARG A 75 -29.33 3.84 16.82
N LEU A 76 -28.35 3.79 15.91
CA LEU A 76 -27.52 4.95 15.56
C LEU A 76 -28.38 6.10 15.00
N ARG A 77 -29.28 5.80 14.06
CA ARG A 77 -30.26 6.76 13.50
C ARG A 77 -31.12 7.40 14.57
N SER A 78 -31.67 6.59 15.47
CA SER A 78 -32.51 7.07 16.58
C SER A 78 -31.77 8.01 17.52
N LEU A 79 -30.48 7.76 17.78
CA LEU A 79 -29.64 8.60 18.64
C LEU A 79 -29.26 9.91 17.93
N ARG A 80 -28.82 9.83 16.67
CA ARG A 80 -28.47 11.00 15.83
C ARG A 80 -29.67 11.92 15.61
N ALA A 81 -30.84 11.38 15.30
CA ALA A 81 -32.07 12.14 15.11
C ALA A 81 -32.61 12.81 16.40
N ARG A 82 -32.31 12.24 17.58
CA ARG A 82 -32.62 12.83 18.89
C ARG A 82 -31.53 13.75 19.43
N GLN A 83 -30.42 13.93 18.71
CA GLN A 83 -29.23 14.65 19.16
C GLN A 83 -28.68 14.12 20.50
N ASP A 84 -28.83 12.82 20.74
CA ASP A 84 -28.33 12.13 21.95
C ASP A 84 -26.82 11.91 21.84
N HIS A 85 -26.04 12.97 22.04
CA HIS A 85 -24.58 12.97 21.83
C HIS A 85 -23.86 11.93 22.69
N HIS A 86 -24.22 11.84 23.97
CA HIS A 86 -23.62 10.87 24.90
C HIS A 86 -24.08 9.44 24.59
N GLY A 87 -25.36 9.20 24.26
CA GLY A 87 -25.84 7.89 23.84
C GLY A 87 -25.21 7.42 22.52
N LEU A 88 -24.95 8.33 21.58
CA LEU A 88 -24.24 8.06 20.33
C LEU A 88 -22.76 7.72 20.60
N LEU A 89 -22.06 8.54 21.39
CA LEU A 89 -20.67 8.31 21.79
C LEU A 89 -20.52 7.01 22.58
N TYR A 90 -21.45 6.68 23.48
CA TYR A 90 -21.50 5.39 24.18
C TYR A 90 -21.68 4.21 23.20
N THR A 91 -22.66 4.30 22.31
CA THR A 91 -22.98 3.24 21.32
C THR A 91 -21.84 2.98 20.32
N LEU A 92 -20.98 3.97 20.07
CA LEU A 92 -19.75 3.82 19.29
C LEU A 92 -18.56 3.33 20.14
N ASN A 93 -18.46 3.71 21.42
CA ASN A 93 -17.48 3.14 22.36
C ASN A 93 -17.74 1.65 22.67
N GLU A 94 -18.96 1.13 22.48
CA GLU A 94 -19.25 -0.33 22.51
C GLU A 94 -18.39 -1.14 21.53
N GLY A 95 -17.81 -0.50 20.50
CA GLY A 95 -16.75 -1.06 19.66
C GLY A 95 -17.11 -1.08 18.18
N ILE A 96 -16.47 -0.21 17.41
CA ILE A 96 -16.56 -0.18 15.95
C ILE A 96 -15.59 -1.24 15.38
N HIS A 97 -16.12 -2.23 14.66
CA HIS A 97 -15.36 -3.36 14.12
C HIS A 97 -15.67 -3.57 12.64
N GLY A 98 -14.65 -3.68 11.79
CA GLY A 98 -14.80 -3.78 10.32
C GLY A 98 -15.56 -5.02 9.80
N ASN A 99 -15.72 -6.06 10.63
CA ASN A 99 -16.45 -7.29 10.28
C ASN A 99 -17.62 -7.59 11.23
N MET A 100 -18.25 -6.54 11.80
CA MET A 100 -19.46 -6.67 12.62
C MET A 100 -20.56 -7.44 11.86
N GLY A 101 -21.24 -8.38 12.52
CA GLY A 101 -22.24 -9.28 11.88
C GLY A 101 -21.72 -10.14 10.72
N GLY A 102 -20.41 -10.15 10.41
CA GLY A 102 -19.88 -10.77 9.19
C GLY A 102 -19.92 -9.88 7.94
N MET A 103 -20.13 -8.56 8.06
CA MET A 103 -20.28 -7.63 6.92
C MET A 103 -19.04 -7.45 6.05
N GLY A 104 -17.86 -7.85 6.53
CA GLY A 104 -16.59 -7.82 5.79
C GLY A 104 -16.32 -9.10 5.00
N ARG A 105 -17.23 -10.07 4.98
CA ARG A 105 -17.06 -11.33 4.23
C ARG A 105 -17.07 -11.06 2.72
N ASP A 106 -15.93 -11.31 2.08
CA ASP A 106 -15.69 -11.23 0.63
C ASP A 106 -16.82 -11.83 -0.26
N SER A 107 -17.47 -12.93 0.15
CA SER A 107 -18.58 -13.53 -0.62
C SER A 107 -19.85 -12.65 -0.71
N LEU A 108 -19.93 -11.56 0.05
CA LEU A 108 -20.92 -10.49 -0.08
C LEU A 108 -20.56 -9.49 -1.19
N TYR A 109 -19.28 -9.33 -1.50
CA TYR A 109 -18.78 -8.34 -2.47
C TYR A 109 -18.62 -8.95 -3.87
N ARG A 110 -18.43 -10.28 -3.97
CA ARG A 110 -18.39 -11.01 -5.26
C ARG A 110 -19.76 -11.26 -5.93
N ARG A 111 -20.87 -10.93 -5.27
CA ARG A 111 -22.24 -11.35 -5.68
C ARG A 111 -23.03 -10.31 -6.47
N ALA A 112 -22.63 -9.05 -6.39
CA ALA A 112 -22.91 -8.01 -7.37
C ALA A 112 -21.58 -7.62 -8.03
N ASN A 113 -21.63 -6.96 -9.18
CA ASN A 113 -20.42 -6.37 -9.77
C ASN A 113 -20.13 -5.00 -9.12
N PHE A 114 -21.17 -4.24 -8.77
CA PHE A 114 -21.02 -2.94 -8.10
C PHE A 114 -21.74 -2.92 -6.75
N GLY A 115 -20.99 -2.63 -5.67
CA GLY A 115 -21.49 -2.55 -4.29
C GLY A 115 -21.82 -3.92 -3.66
N THR A 116 -22.49 -3.88 -2.51
CA THR A 116 -22.91 -5.06 -1.73
C THR A 116 -24.34 -4.86 -1.17
N LYS A 117 -24.72 -5.53 -0.07
CA LYS A 117 -26.00 -5.32 0.61
C LYS A 117 -26.21 -3.85 0.97
N VAL A 118 -27.37 -3.31 0.61
CA VAL A 118 -27.74 -1.92 0.89
C VAL A 118 -27.78 -1.64 2.40
N LEU A 119 -28.16 -2.60 3.24
CA LEU A 119 -28.05 -2.49 4.71
C LEU A 119 -26.60 -2.32 5.20
N ILE A 120 -25.62 -2.99 4.57
CA ILE A 120 -24.20 -2.85 4.96
C ILE A 120 -23.70 -1.47 4.57
N GLU A 121 -24.01 -1.02 3.34
CA GLU A 121 -23.68 0.32 2.85
C GLU A 121 -24.27 1.40 3.78
N GLN A 122 -25.58 1.34 4.05
CA GLN A 122 -26.26 2.27 4.96
C GLN A 122 -25.70 2.25 6.40
N TYR A 123 -25.22 1.10 6.89
CA TYR A 123 -24.63 1.00 8.24
C TYR A 123 -23.21 1.59 8.31
N ILE A 124 -22.41 1.40 7.26
CA ILE A 124 -21.09 2.04 7.13
C ILE A 124 -21.26 3.55 7.03
N ASP A 125 -22.23 4.03 6.24
CA ASP A 125 -22.50 5.46 6.05
C ASP A 125 -23.04 6.12 7.32
N GLU A 126 -23.94 5.46 8.07
CA GLU A 126 -24.42 5.96 9.37
C GLU A 126 -23.29 6.09 10.41
N ILE A 127 -22.29 5.18 10.38
CA ILE A 127 -21.11 5.29 11.24
C ILE A 127 -20.21 6.45 10.77
N ASP A 128 -20.00 6.63 9.47
CA ASP A 128 -19.18 7.72 8.92
C ASP A 128 -19.76 9.10 9.30
N ASP A 129 -21.06 9.28 9.04
CA ASP A 129 -21.86 10.43 9.44
C ASP A 129 -21.75 10.69 10.96
N ALA A 130 -21.94 9.66 11.78
CA ALA A 130 -21.92 9.79 13.23
C ALA A 130 -20.52 10.16 13.77
N LEU A 131 -19.45 9.63 13.16
CA LEU A 131 -18.07 9.99 13.52
C LEU A 131 -17.75 11.45 13.12
N ARG A 132 -18.17 11.89 11.93
CA ARG A 132 -18.02 13.28 11.48
C ARG A 132 -18.81 14.25 12.36
N TYR A 133 -20.06 13.92 12.66
CA TYR A 133 -20.92 14.68 13.57
C TYR A 133 -20.31 14.84 14.96
N LEU A 134 -19.84 13.76 15.59
CA LEU A 134 -19.17 13.82 16.90
C LEU A 134 -17.85 14.60 16.88
N ALA A 135 -17.15 14.65 15.75
CA ALA A 135 -15.90 15.40 15.60
C ALA A 135 -16.14 16.92 15.55
N GLU A 136 -17.24 17.36 14.92
CA GLU A 136 -17.59 18.77 14.73
C GLU A 136 -18.57 19.32 15.78
N LEU A 137 -18.92 18.53 16.80
CA LEU A 137 -19.62 19.05 17.97
C LEU A 137 -18.80 20.17 18.66
N PRO A 138 -19.45 21.24 19.15
CA PRO A 138 -18.87 22.22 20.07
C PRO A 138 -18.19 21.61 21.31
N SER A 139 -17.26 22.37 21.92
CA SER A 139 -16.43 21.93 23.05
C SER A 139 -17.16 21.90 24.40
N ASP A 140 -18.19 22.71 24.56
CA ASP A 140 -19.07 22.78 25.73
C ASP A 140 -20.01 21.57 25.84
N ILE A 141 -20.34 20.93 24.72
CA ILE A 141 -21.16 19.71 24.68
C ILE A 141 -20.32 18.46 25.00
N VAL A 142 -19.13 18.33 24.40
CA VAL A 142 -18.18 17.24 24.66
C VAL A 142 -16.75 17.78 24.57
N ASP A 143 -15.95 17.51 25.59
CA ASP A 143 -14.59 18.05 25.71
C ASP A 143 -13.66 17.59 24.56
N PRO A 144 -12.78 18.46 24.02
CA PRO A 144 -11.86 18.10 22.93
C PRO A 144 -10.82 17.02 23.27
N GLN A 145 -10.43 16.84 24.55
CA GLN A 145 -9.60 15.70 24.97
C GLN A 145 -10.43 14.42 25.01
N GLU A 146 -11.68 14.45 25.47
CA GLU A 146 -12.58 13.28 25.40
C GLU A 146 -12.80 12.83 23.95
N LYS A 147 -13.06 13.77 23.03
CA LYS A 147 -13.13 13.51 21.58
C LYS A 147 -11.84 12.86 21.07
N LEU A 148 -10.68 13.46 21.33
CA LEU A 148 -9.40 12.93 20.85
C LEU A 148 -9.11 11.53 21.41
N ASP A 149 -9.37 11.29 22.70
CA ASP A 149 -9.21 9.99 23.33
C ASP A 149 -10.19 8.96 22.75
N PHE A 150 -11.44 9.33 22.46
CA PHE A 150 -12.42 8.48 21.77
C PHE A 150 -11.94 8.10 20.37
N PHE A 151 -11.68 9.07 19.48
CA PHE A 151 -11.24 8.78 18.11
C PHE A 151 -9.92 8.01 18.07
N TYR A 152 -9.01 8.27 19.00
CA TYR A 152 -7.74 7.55 19.07
C TYR A 152 -7.91 6.09 19.54
N ARG A 153 -8.78 5.82 20.53
CA ARG A 153 -9.16 4.44 20.89
C ARG A 153 -9.86 3.74 19.72
N ALA A 154 -10.84 4.39 19.11
CA ALA A 154 -11.63 3.85 18.00
C ALA A 154 -10.75 3.48 16.80
N ASN A 155 -9.79 4.32 16.41
CA ASN A 155 -8.82 4.02 15.35
C ASN A 155 -7.97 2.77 15.69
N ILE A 156 -7.58 2.55 16.95
CA ILE A 156 -6.83 1.34 17.33
C ILE A 156 -7.73 0.09 17.24
N CYS A 157 -8.95 0.16 17.76
CA CYS A 157 -9.88 -0.97 17.78
C CYS A 157 -10.38 -1.36 16.38
N PHE A 158 -10.69 -0.37 15.53
CA PHE A 158 -11.07 -0.62 14.14
C PHE A 158 -9.88 -1.03 13.28
N GLY A 159 -8.69 -0.50 13.56
CA GLY A 159 -7.43 -0.80 12.88
C GLY A 159 -7.25 -0.05 11.55
N ARG A 160 -6.39 -0.58 10.69
CA ARG A 160 -5.95 0.04 9.43
C ARG A 160 -5.81 -0.94 8.29
N SER A 161 -6.01 -0.41 7.09
CA SER A 161 -5.71 -1.09 5.84
C SER A 161 -4.26 -0.84 5.41
N ALA A 162 -3.61 -1.86 4.86
CA ALA A 162 -2.31 -1.74 4.18
C ALA A 162 -2.42 -2.21 2.72
N LEU A 163 -1.63 -1.59 1.84
CA LEU A 163 -1.34 -2.11 0.50
C LEU A 163 -0.05 -2.94 0.56
N MET A 164 -0.08 -4.17 0.07
CA MET A 164 1.12 -5.01 -0.07
C MET A 164 1.37 -5.34 -1.54
N LEU A 165 2.58 -5.07 -2.01
CA LEU A 165 3.03 -5.25 -3.39
C LEU A 165 4.05 -6.39 -3.44
N SER A 166 3.60 -7.52 -4.00
CA SER A 166 4.33 -8.80 -4.08
C SER A 166 5.53 -8.76 -5.04
N GLY A 167 6.50 -9.67 -4.85
CA GLY A 167 7.60 -9.84 -5.79
C GLY A 167 7.19 -10.52 -7.11
N GLY A 168 7.72 -10.02 -8.24
CA GLY A 168 7.44 -10.57 -9.57
C GLY A 168 8.34 -10.09 -10.71
N GLY A 169 9.49 -9.48 -10.41
CA GLY A 169 10.42 -8.97 -11.42
C GLY A 169 9.76 -8.03 -12.44
N ALA A 170 9.85 -8.35 -13.73
CA ALA A 170 9.32 -7.54 -14.82
C ALA A 170 7.79 -7.31 -14.77
N LEU A 171 7.05 -8.07 -13.95
CA LEU A 171 5.61 -7.84 -13.70
C LEU A 171 5.29 -6.59 -12.86
N GLY A 172 6.28 -5.86 -12.35
CA GLY A 172 6.06 -4.64 -11.55
C GLY A 172 5.14 -3.59 -12.19
N PHE A 173 5.06 -3.57 -13.53
CA PHE A 173 4.12 -2.75 -14.31
C PHE A 173 2.65 -3.03 -14.01
N TYR A 174 2.31 -4.22 -13.54
CA TYR A 174 0.95 -4.53 -13.08
C TYR A 174 0.60 -3.74 -11.81
N HIS A 175 1.53 -3.58 -10.87
CA HIS A 175 1.31 -2.76 -9.68
C HIS A 175 1.06 -1.29 -10.03
N LEU A 176 1.67 -0.78 -11.09
CA LEU A 176 1.48 0.60 -11.54
C LEU A 176 0.01 0.89 -11.84
N GLY A 177 -0.65 0.02 -12.60
CA GLY A 177 -2.09 0.14 -12.90
C GLY A 177 -2.99 0.04 -11.66
N VAL A 178 -2.65 -0.86 -10.72
CA VAL A 178 -3.34 -0.97 -9.43
C VAL A 178 -3.18 0.31 -8.61
N VAL A 179 -1.97 0.84 -8.53
CA VAL A 179 -1.61 2.03 -7.75
C VAL A 179 -2.24 3.29 -8.33
N LYS A 180 -2.19 3.46 -9.67
CA LYS A 180 -2.86 4.55 -10.39
C LYS A 180 -4.35 4.59 -10.05
N VAL A 181 -5.05 3.48 -10.22
CA VAL A 181 -6.50 3.41 -9.99
C VAL A 181 -6.86 3.60 -8.50
N LEU A 182 -6.03 3.15 -7.56
CA LEU A 182 -6.20 3.46 -6.13
C LEU A 182 -5.93 4.93 -5.78
N LEU A 183 -5.01 5.59 -6.49
CA LEU A 183 -4.68 7.00 -6.31
C LEU A 183 -5.80 7.90 -6.86
N GLU A 184 -6.20 7.70 -8.12
CA GLU A 184 -7.29 8.41 -8.80
C GLU A 184 -8.60 8.38 -8.00
N GLN A 185 -8.87 7.27 -7.31
CA GLN A 185 -10.11 7.06 -6.54
C GLN A 185 -10.04 7.50 -5.06
N GLY A 186 -8.90 8.01 -4.59
CA GLY A 186 -8.71 8.39 -3.18
C GLY A 186 -8.73 7.20 -2.21
N LEU A 187 -8.23 6.05 -2.66
CA LEU A 187 -8.29 4.75 -1.96
C LEU A 187 -6.91 4.15 -1.62
N LEU A 188 -5.82 4.79 -2.05
CA LEU A 188 -4.45 4.39 -1.71
C LEU A 188 -4.21 4.40 -0.18
N PRO A 189 -3.91 3.26 0.46
CA PRO A 189 -3.67 3.21 1.91
C PRO A 189 -2.38 3.94 2.32
N ARG A 190 -2.37 4.57 3.50
CA ARG A 190 -1.17 5.22 4.03
C ARG A 190 -0.06 4.23 4.42
N VAL A 191 -0.39 2.99 4.74
CA VAL A 191 0.60 1.92 5.00
C VAL A 191 0.82 1.13 3.71
N VAL A 192 2.05 1.12 3.22
CA VAL A 192 2.43 0.41 1.99
C VAL A 192 3.62 -0.48 2.28
N SER A 193 3.58 -1.74 1.83
CA SER A 193 4.69 -2.67 1.90
C SER A 193 5.05 -3.15 0.51
N GLY A 194 6.34 -3.27 0.22
CA GLY A 194 6.84 -3.75 -1.06
C GLY A 194 8.00 -4.74 -0.92
N SER A 195 8.04 -5.67 -1.88
CA SER A 195 9.02 -6.73 -2.00
C SER A 195 9.48 -6.81 -3.46
N SER A 196 10.79 -6.88 -3.73
CA SER A 196 11.33 -6.96 -5.10
C SER A 196 10.80 -5.84 -6.02
N ALA A 197 10.16 -6.17 -7.14
CA ALA A 197 9.46 -5.24 -8.01
C ALA A 197 8.42 -4.36 -7.27
N GLY A 198 7.72 -4.93 -6.28
CA GLY A 198 6.82 -4.19 -5.39
C GLY A 198 7.55 -3.22 -4.46
N ALA A 199 8.83 -3.46 -4.12
CA ALA A 199 9.63 -2.54 -3.32
C ALA A 199 10.02 -1.27 -4.10
N ILE A 200 10.27 -1.37 -5.40
CA ILE A 200 10.46 -0.20 -6.29
C ILE A 200 9.21 0.69 -6.23
N MET A 201 8.02 0.10 -6.44
CA MET A 201 6.76 0.85 -6.42
C MET A 201 6.41 1.41 -5.03
N ALA A 202 6.68 0.66 -3.96
CA ALA A 202 6.53 1.15 -2.59
C ALA A 202 7.49 2.32 -2.29
N ALA A 203 8.72 2.30 -2.82
CA ALA A 203 9.67 3.41 -2.69
C ALA A 203 9.24 4.67 -3.45
N VAL A 204 8.73 4.53 -4.69
CA VAL A 204 8.15 5.64 -5.45
C VAL A 204 6.99 6.28 -4.66
N LEU A 205 6.07 5.46 -4.13
CA LEU A 205 4.98 5.89 -3.26
C LEU A 205 5.43 6.41 -1.88
N GLY A 206 6.64 6.11 -1.41
CA GLY A 206 7.20 6.69 -0.19
C GLY A 206 7.77 8.08 -0.40
N THR A 207 8.27 8.34 -1.60
CA THR A 207 9.12 9.51 -1.91
C THR A 207 8.42 10.61 -2.70
N HIS A 208 7.24 10.35 -3.26
CA HIS A 208 6.43 11.32 -4.02
C HIS A 208 5.07 11.57 -3.36
N THR A 209 4.70 12.83 -3.18
CA THR A 209 3.36 13.25 -2.71
C THR A 209 2.28 12.88 -3.71
N ASP A 210 0.99 12.89 -3.32
CA ASP A 210 -0.11 12.61 -4.25
C ASP A 210 -0.12 13.55 -5.46
N LYS A 211 0.30 14.82 -5.30
CA LYS A 211 0.41 15.78 -6.41
C LYS A 211 1.53 15.42 -7.40
N GLU A 212 2.70 15.03 -6.90
CA GLU A 212 3.81 14.55 -7.74
C GLU A 212 3.43 13.26 -8.48
N MET A 213 2.71 12.34 -7.81
CA MET A 213 2.19 11.11 -8.42
C MET A 213 1.07 11.35 -9.45
N MET A 214 0.19 12.33 -9.25
CA MET A 214 -0.89 12.62 -10.20
C MET A 214 -0.38 13.35 -11.44
N HIS A 215 0.56 14.29 -11.32
CA HIS A 215 1.21 14.93 -12.48
C HIS A 215 1.95 13.92 -13.38
N PHE A 216 2.48 12.87 -12.75
CA PHE A 216 3.10 11.72 -13.42
C PHE A 216 2.10 10.80 -14.17
N TYR A 217 0.79 11.04 -14.05
CA TYR A 217 -0.28 10.44 -14.85
C TYR A 217 -1.14 11.50 -15.60
N GLU A 218 -0.70 12.77 -15.71
CA GLU A 218 -1.56 13.85 -16.21
C GLU A 218 -1.74 13.84 -17.76
N PRO A 219 -2.98 13.97 -18.28
CA PRO A 219 -3.25 13.89 -19.72
C PRO A 219 -2.49 14.86 -20.64
N ALA A 220 -1.98 15.98 -20.12
CA ALA A 220 -1.11 16.88 -20.90
C ALA A 220 0.22 16.22 -21.30
N ASN A 221 0.68 15.22 -20.53
CA ASN A 221 1.77 14.32 -20.88
C ASN A 221 1.23 13.05 -21.57
N VAL A 222 0.13 12.45 -21.08
CA VAL A 222 -0.39 11.15 -21.57
C VAL A 222 -0.90 11.20 -23.02
N HIS A 223 -1.43 12.34 -23.50
CA HIS A 223 -2.28 12.36 -24.72
C HIS A 223 -1.59 12.01 -26.05
N PHE A 224 -0.27 11.91 -26.10
CA PHE A 224 0.47 11.39 -27.26
C PHE A 224 1.19 10.06 -26.95
N GLU A 225 0.95 9.49 -25.77
CA GLU A 225 2.01 8.77 -25.04
C GLU A 225 1.61 7.41 -24.45
N ALA A 226 0.53 6.73 -24.87
CA ALA A 226 0.37 5.32 -24.47
C ALA A 226 1.58 4.46 -24.90
N GLU A 227 2.08 4.67 -26.12
CA GLU A 227 3.34 4.10 -26.67
C GLU A 227 4.54 5.05 -26.46
N ARG A 228 4.54 5.85 -25.36
CA ARG A 228 5.67 6.73 -25.02
C ARG A 228 5.88 6.92 -23.53
N GLU A 229 4.85 6.94 -22.69
CA GLU A 229 4.89 6.65 -21.25
C GLU A 229 5.49 5.27 -21.03
N ALA A 230 4.93 4.22 -21.65
CA ALA A 230 5.52 2.89 -21.58
C ALA A 230 6.93 2.85 -22.17
N SER A 231 7.27 3.73 -23.12
CA SER A 231 8.63 3.87 -23.65
C SER A 231 9.57 4.58 -22.67
N LEU A 232 9.11 5.60 -21.97
CA LEU A 232 9.85 6.37 -20.96
C LEU A 232 10.04 5.54 -19.69
N PHE A 233 8.98 4.85 -19.25
CA PHE A 233 8.99 3.79 -18.24
C PHE A 233 9.91 2.65 -18.65
N SER A 234 9.82 2.11 -19.86
CA SER A 234 10.71 1.02 -20.30
C SER A 234 12.16 1.48 -20.33
N LYS A 235 12.45 2.68 -20.86
CA LYS A 235 13.78 3.32 -20.78
C LYS A 235 14.20 3.74 -19.37
N MET A 236 13.30 3.63 -18.39
CA MET A 236 13.52 3.87 -16.96
C MET A 236 13.61 2.57 -16.16
N PHE A 237 13.04 1.45 -16.64
CA PHE A 237 13.01 0.12 -16.01
C PHE A 237 13.91 -0.94 -16.68
N PHE A 238 14.34 -0.71 -17.93
CA PHE A 238 15.08 -1.66 -18.77
C PHE A 238 16.11 -0.96 -19.68
N GLY A 239 16.28 0.36 -19.57
CA GLY A 239 17.25 1.12 -20.37
C GLY A 239 17.04 0.98 -21.88
N THR A 240 18.14 0.73 -22.61
CA THR A 240 18.10 0.51 -24.08
C THR A 240 18.39 -0.95 -24.47
N ASN A 241 18.55 -1.84 -23.49
CA ASN A 241 19.09 -3.20 -23.70
C ASN A 241 18.37 -4.20 -22.78
N PRO A 242 17.71 -5.25 -23.29
CA PRO A 242 16.80 -6.09 -22.50
C PRO A 242 17.47 -7.14 -21.59
N GLN A 243 18.76 -6.96 -21.28
CA GLN A 243 19.42 -7.59 -20.14
C GLN A 243 19.68 -6.49 -19.11
N ILE A 244 18.97 -6.53 -17.99
CA ILE A 244 19.22 -5.62 -16.86
C ILE A 244 20.55 -6.05 -16.22
N ASP A 245 21.62 -5.28 -16.45
CA ASP A 245 22.82 -5.38 -15.61
C ASP A 245 22.56 -4.71 -14.24
N VAL A 246 23.42 -4.97 -13.25
CA VAL A 246 23.36 -4.33 -11.93
C VAL A 246 23.31 -2.81 -12.05
N GLY A 247 24.08 -2.25 -13.00
CA GLY A 247 24.11 -0.81 -13.29
C GLY A 247 22.80 -0.28 -13.89
N ASP A 248 22.09 -1.05 -14.72
CA ASP A 248 20.79 -0.62 -15.26
C ASP A 248 19.72 -0.56 -14.16
N LEU A 249 19.73 -1.53 -13.22
CA LEU A 249 18.87 -1.54 -12.04
C LEU A 249 19.18 -0.39 -11.07
N GLU A 250 20.46 -0.04 -10.91
CA GLU A 250 20.89 1.11 -10.11
C GLU A 250 20.44 2.43 -10.75
N LEU A 251 20.67 2.63 -12.05
CA LEU A 251 20.22 3.81 -12.81
C LEU A 251 18.69 3.97 -12.86
N LEU A 252 17.96 2.85 -12.85
CA LEU A 252 16.50 2.77 -12.73
C LEU A 252 16.02 3.32 -11.37
N ILE A 253 16.61 2.84 -10.28
CA ILE A 253 16.29 3.28 -8.92
C ILE A 253 16.72 4.74 -8.70
N ASP A 254 17.87 5.14 -9.23
CA ASP A 254 18.38 6.51 -9.15
C ASP A 254 17.52 7.53 -9.89
N ARG A 255 16.82 7.11 -10.96
CA ARG A 255 15.89 7.97 -11.69
C ARG A 255 14.51 8.07 -11.03
N MET A 256 14.02 6.98 -10.42
CA MET A 256 12.67 6.91 -9.85
C MET A 256 12.57 7.23 -8.36
N VAL A 257 13.63 7.06 -7.59
CA VAL A 257 13.64 7.24 -6.14
C VAL A 257 14.69 8.30 -5.83
N PRO A 258 14.32 9.51 -5.34
CA PRO A 258 15.31 10.50 -4.91
C PRO A 258 16.21 9.96 -3.78
N ASP A 259 17.42 10.47 -3.63
CA ASP A 259 18.31 10.06 -2.54
C ASP A 259 17.78 10.55 -1.18
N MET A 260 16.98 9.71 -0.52
CA MET A 260 16.45 9.98 0.80
C MET A 260 16.31 8.70 1.64
N THR A 261 16.32 8.91 2.94
CA THR A 261 16.11 7.89 3.98
C THR A 261 14.63 7.61 4.21
N PHE A 262 14.31 6.49 4.85
CA PHE A 262 12.91 6.19 5.24
C PHE A 262 12.29 7.26 6.13
N GLN A 263 13.06 7.92 6.99
CA GLN A 263 12.58 9.03 7.81
C GLN A 263 12.25 10.26 6.95
N GLU A 264 13.18 10.71 6.11
CA GLU A 264 12.97 11.87 5.22
C GLU A 264 11.76 11.66 4.28
N ALA A 265 11.55 10.44 3.78
CA ALA A 265 10.39 10.07 2.97
C ALA A 265 9.07 10.13 3.74
N TYR A 266 9.03 9.61 4.98
CA TYR A 266 7.86 9.71 5.85
C TYR A 266 7.54 11.17 6.22
N GLU A 267 8.56 12.00 6.43
CA GLU A 267 8.41 13.44 6.71
C GLU A 267 7.96 14.24 5.47
N LYS A 268 8.25 13.79 4.25
CA LYS A 268 7.75 14.39 3.00
C LYS A 268 6.31 13.99 2.68
N THR A 269 5.96 12.70 2.78
CA THR A 269 4.68 12.18 2.25
C THR A 269 3.67 11.75 3.32
N GLY A 270 4.11 11.50 4.56
CA GLY A 270 3.29 10.89 5.61
C GLY A 270 2.94 9.42 5.36
N ARG A 271 3.41 8.79 4.28
CA ARG A 271 3.13 7.38 3.98
C ARG A 271 4.11 6.46 4.72
N GLN A 272 3.55 5.46 5.37
CA GLN A 272 4.24 4.49 6.22
C GLN A 272 4.73 3.32 5.36
N VAL A 273 5.74 3.61 4.54
CA VAL A 273 6.36 2.65 3.61
C VAL A 273 7.27 1.67 4.34
N SER A 274 7.18 0.40 3.95
CA SER A 274 8.06 -0.68 4.37
C SER A 274 8.59 -1.49 3.19
N ILE A 275 9.86 -1.90 3.27
CA ILE A 275 10.52 -2.76 2.28
C ILE A 275 11.03 -4.03 2.96
N THR A 276 10.76 -5.20 2.37
CA THR A 276 11.26 -6.49 2.86
C THR A 276 12.63 -6.81 2.25
N VAL A 277 13.53 -7.35 3.06
CA VAL A 277 14.84 -7.86 2.60
C VAL A 277 15.15 -9.18 3.29
N ALA A 278 15.64 -10.16 2.52
CA ALA A 278 16.15 -11.42 3.04
C ALA A 278 17.67 -11.30 3.32
N PRO A 279 18.20 -12.00 4.34
CA PRO A 279 19.64 -12.07 4.54
C PRO A 279 20.29 -13.03 3.51
N ALA A 280 21.52 -12.76 3.12
CA ALA A 280 22.32 -13.70 2.32
C ALA A 280 22.81 -14.92 3.15
N GLU A 281 22.69 -14.87 4.48
CA GLU A 281 23.18 -15.88 5.42
C GLU A 281 22.04 -16.77 5.94
N THR A 282 22.25 -18.09 5.91
CA THR A 282 21.26 -19.14 6.23
C THR A 282 20.71 -19.12 7.66
N HIS A 283 21.42 -18.54 8.63
CA HIS A 283 21.02 -18.52 10.04
C HIS A 283 20.33 -17.23 10.49
N GLN A 284 20.07 -16.29 9.57
CA GLN A 284 19.40 -15.02 9.87
C GLN A 284 17.92 -15.03 9.42
N ARG A 285 17.13 -14.06 9.91
CA ARG A 285 15.73 -13.85 9.50
C ARG A 285 15.60 -12.57 8.65
N SER A 286 14.60 -12.53 7.77
CA SER A 286 14.28 -11.35 6.96
C SER A 286 14.05 -10.11 7.83
N ARG A 287 14.31 -8.93 7.27
CA ARG A 287 13.99 -7.64 7.88
C ARG A 287 12.88 -6.93 7.14
N LEU A 288 12.20 -6.04 7.87
CA LEU A 288 11.26 -5.06 7.34
C LEU A 288 11.85 -3.68 7.64
N LEU A 289 12.33 -3.00 6.60
CA LEU A 289 12.99 -1.70 6.66
C LEU A 289 11.94 -0.60 6.50
N ASN A 290 11.86 0.33 7.45
CA ASN A 290 10.95 1.48 7.41
C ASN A 290 11.37 2.59 8.39
N ALA A 291 10.60 3.68 8.43
CA ALA A 291 10.86 4.84 9.27
C ALA A 291 10.88 4.57 10.79
N ILE A 292 10.40 3.40 11.25
CA ILE A 292 10.42 3.01 12.67
C ILE A 292 11.61 2.06 12.95
N THR A 293 11.86 1.10 12.06
CA THR A 293 12.88 0.05 12.26
C THR A 293 14.26 0.41 11.73
N SER A 294 14.34 1.35 10.79
CA SER A 294 15.54 1.70 10.02
C SER A 294 15.45 3.13 9.47
N PRO A 295 15.15 4.15 10.31
CA PRO A 295 14.88 5.52 9.87
C PRO A 295 15.93 6.09 8.93
N ASN A 296 17.21 5.92 9.26
CA ASN A 296 18.34 6.49 8.52
C ASN A 296 18.76 5.68 7.28
N VAL A 297 18.15 4.52 6.99
CA VAL A 297 18.56 3.70 5.81
C VAL A 297 18.07 4.38 4.53
N LEU A 298 18.96 4.51 3.54
CA LEU A 298 18.67 5.09 2.24
C LEU A 298 17.77 4.15 1.44
N ILE A 299 16.63 4.65 0.97
CA ILE A 299 15.59 3.84 0.33
C ILE A 299 16.13 3.18 -0.94
N ARG A 300 16.95 3.89 -1.73
CA ARG A 300 17.65 3.33 -2.90
C ARG A 300 18.36 2.01 -2.59
N SER A 301 19.17 1.99 -1.52
CA SER A 301 19.89 0.79 -1.09
C SER A 301 18.96 -0.33 -0.57
N ALA A 302 17.83 0.03 0.03
CA ALA A 302 16.82 -0.93 0.47
C ALA A 302 16.07 -1.56 -0.70
N VAL A 303 15.77 -0.80 -1.76
CA VAL A 303 15.17 -1.32 -3.00
C VAL A 303 16.17 -2.21 -3.74
N MET A 304 17.42 -1.78 -3.92
CA MET A 304 18.49 -2.60 -4.52
C MET A 304 18.63 -3.94 -3.79
N ALA A 305 18.67 -3.93 -2.45
CA ALA A 305 18.69 -5.15 -1.64
C ALA A 305 17.41 -6.00 -1.80
N SER A 306 16.24 -5.38 -1.86
CA SER A 306 14.95 -6.08 -2.00
C SER A 306 14.72 -6.70 -3.38
N ALA A 307 15.38 -6.20 -4.42
CA ALA A 307 15.35 -6.72 -5.78
C ALA A 307 16.56 -7.61 -6.16
N ALA A 308 17.50 -7.82 -5.23
CA ALA A 308 18.72 -8.61 -5.48
C ALA A 308 18.43 -10.12 -5.48
N VAL A 309 17.80 -10.62 -6.55
CA VAL A 309 17.47 -12.04 -6.75
C VAL A 309 18.76 -12.89 -6.76
N PRO A 310 18.94 -13.86 -5.85
CA PRO A 310 20.16 -14.67 -5.77
C PRO A 310 20.43 -15.43 -7.07
N GLY A 311 21.69 -15.39 -7.51
CA GLY A 311 22.12 -16.03 -8.76
C GLY A 311 21.86 -15.20 -10.03
N VAL A 312 21.04 -14.15 -9.94
CA VAL A 312 20.87 -13.12 -10.99
C VAL A 312 21.67 -11.87 -10.63
N PHE A 313 21.47 -11.35 -9.42
CA PHE A 313 22.10 -10.14 -8.91
C PHE A 313 22.98 -10.43 -7.67
N PRO A 314 24.05 -9.64 -7.43
CA PRO A 314 24.92 -9.82 -6.28
C PRO A 314 24.25 -9.36 -4.97
N PRO A 315 24.48 -10.04 -3.83
CA PRO A 315 23.95 -9.60 -2.54
C PRO A 315 24.47 -8.21 -2.11
N VAL A 316 23.53 -7.34 -1.72
CA VAL A 316 23.74 -5.90 -1.49
C VAL A 316 24.00 -5.61 -0.01
N THR A 317 24.92 -4.68 0.29
CA THR A 317 25.07 -4.10 1.64
C THR A 317 24.24 -2.81 1.70
N LEU A 318 23.39 -2.68 2.71
CA LEU A 318 22.54 -1.50 2.90
C LEU A 318 23.38 -0.26 3.21
N MET A 319 22.86 0.92 2.85
CA MET A 319 23.49 2.21 3.15
C MET A 319 22.56 3.06 4.03
N ALA A 320 23.12 3.85 4.93
CA ALA A 320 22.40 4.76 5.79
C ALA A 320 23.07 6.14 5.85
N ARG A 321 22.27 7.19 6.05
CA ARG A 321 22.75 8.56 6.21
C ARG A 321 23.30 8.76 7.63
N ASN A 322 24.53 9.24 7.75
CA ASN A 322 25.18 9.57 9.02
C ASN A 322 24.76 10.97 9.52
N MET A 323 25.24 11.38 10.71
CA MET A 323 24.91 12.70 11.28
C MET A 323 25.49 13.92 10.53
N HIS A 324 26.36 13.69 9.54
CA HIS A 324 26.92 14.72 8.66
C HIS A 324 26.22 14.78 7.29
N GLY A 325 25.23 13.91 7.05
CA GLY A 325 24.48 13.82 5.79
C GLY A 325 25.04 12.82 4.78
N GLU A 326 26.17 12.18 5.09
CA GLU A 326 26.94 11.31 4.20
C GLU A 326 26.41 9.86 4.23
N ALA A 327 26.60 9.12 3.14
CA ALA A 327 26.20 7.72 3.05
C ALA A 327 27.27 6.78 3.64
N GLN A 328 26.87 5.93 4.61
CA GLN A 328 27.74 4.96 5.27
C GLN A 328 27.11 3.55 5.22
N GLN A 329 27.93 2.50 5.19
CA GLN A 329 27.45 1.11 5.21
C GLN A 329 26.68 0.77 6.48
N TYR A 330 25.43 0.35 6.33
CA TYR A 330 24.54 -0.06 7.41
C TYR A 330 24.68 -1.58 7.66
N LEU A 331 25.32 -1.92 8.78
CA LEU A 331 25.70 -3.30 9.15
C LEU A 331 26.63 -3.95 8.09
N PRO A 332 27.87 -3.43 7.93
CA PRO A 332 28.79 -3.79 6.83
C PRO A 332 29.17 -5.28 6.79
N THR A 333 29.06 -6.00 7.91
CA THR A 333 29.29 -7.45 7.98
C THR A 333 28.17 -8.29 7.36
N ARG A 334 27.05 -7.68 6.94
CA ARG A 334 25.88 -8.38 6.40
C ARG A 334 25.62 -7.99 4.96
N LYS A 335 25.11 -8.97 4.19
CA LYS A 335 24.56 -8.77 2.85
C LYS A 335 23.12 -9.23 2.78
N TRP A 336 22.37 -8.60 1.89
CA TRP A 336 20.93 -8.75 1.74
C TRP A 336 20.59 -9.14 0.31
N VAL A 337 19.52 -9.90 0.16
CA VAL A 337 18.98 -10.42 -1.09
C VAL A 337 17.46 -10.25 -1.11
N ASP A 338 16.85 -10.61 -2.24
CA ASP A 338 15.45 -10.33 -2.54
C ASP A 338 14.47 -10.69 -1.41
N GLY A 339 13.59 -9.75 -1.06
CA GLY A 339 12.65 -9.86 0.06
C GLY A 339 11.63 -10.97 -0.09
N SER A 340 11.23 -11.28 -1.34
CA SER A 340 10.14 -12.21 -1.67
C SER A 340 10.45 -13.65 -1.24
N ILE A 341 11.74 -13.99 -1.17
CA ILE A 341 12.23 -15.33 -0.87
C ILE A 341 11.97 -15.72 0.60
N ALA A 342 11.82 -14.74 1.50
CA ALA A 342 11.79 -14.98 2.95
C ALA A 342 10.56 -14.43 3.70
N ASP A 343 9.90 -13.39 3.19
CA ASP A 343 8.60 -12.88 3.67
C ASP A 343 8.10 -11.80 2.68
N ASP A 344 7.41 -12.22 1.61
CA ASP A 344 6.91 -11.34 0.54
C ASP A 344 5.79 -10.41 1.04
N LEU A 345 4.94 -10.93 1.95
CA LEU A 345 3.74 -10.28 2.47
C LEU A 345 3.78 -10.17 4.01
N PRO A 346 4.48 -9.17 4.57
CA PRO A 346 4.86 -9.11 5.99
C PRO A 346 3.72 -8.71 6.94
N ALA A 347 2.48 -9.16 6.71
CA ALA A 347 1.26 -8.74 7.41
C ALA A 347 1.39 -8.77 8.95
N LYS A 348 1.92 -9.88 9.52
CA LYS A 348 2.16 -10.03 10.96
C LYS A 348 3.13 -8.97 11.53
N ARG A 349 4.05 -8.45 10.70
CA ARG A 349 5.03 -7.40 11.07
C ARG A 349 4.46 -6.00 10.88
N LEU A 350 3.68 -5.76 9.83
CA LEU A 350 2.94 -4.51 9.60
C LEU A 350 1.91 -4.26 10.71
N SER A 351 1.15 -5.29 11.09
CA SER A 351 0.14 -5.22 12.15
C SER A 351 0.73 -4.69 13.47
N ARG A 352 1.89 -5.24 13.86
CA ARG A 352 2.62 -4.86 15.08
C ARG A 352 3.18 -3.43 15.05
N LEU A 353 3.52 -2.89 13.88
CA LEU A 353 4.12 -1.55 13.75
C LEU A 353 3.10 -0.43 13.52
N TYR A 354 2.03 -0.71 12.78
CA TYR A 354 1.11 0.31 12.26
C TYR A 354 -0.37 0.10 12.66
N SER A 355 -0.66 -0.97 13.43
CA SER A 355 -2.03 -1.41 13.79
C SER A 355 -2.88 -1.78 12.58
N THR A 356 -2.26 -2.41 11.56
CA THR A 356 -2.98 -2.92 10.39
C THR A 356 -3.66 -4.25 10.69
N ASN A 357 -4.86 -4.43 10.16
CA ASN A 357 -5.70 -5.61 10.31
C ASN A 357 -6.53 -5.93 9.05
N HIS A 358 -6.37 -5.13 7.99
CA HIS A 358 -6.98 -5.34 6.67
C HIS A 358 -5.90 -5.19 5.59
N TYR A 359 -5.88 -6.08 4.60
CA TYR A 359 -4.80 -6.19 3.63
C TYR A 359 -5.31 -6.21 2.20
N ILE A 360 -4.90 -5.20 1.43
CA ILE A 360 -5.08 -5.13 -0.02
C ILE A 360 -3.77 -5.62 -0.64
N VAL A 361 -3.82 -6.72 -1.39
CA VAL A 361 -2.63 -7.36 -1.93
C VAL A 361 -2.67 -7.29 -3.45
N SER A 362 -1.68 -6.61 -4.04
CA SER A 362 -1.43 -6.70 -5.48
C SER A 362 -0.42 -7.82 -5.69
N MET A 363 -0.88 -8.95 -6.25
CA MET A 363 -0.04 -10.15 -6.37
C MET A 363 0.36 -10.44 -7.80
N VAL A 364 1.67 -10.48 -8.04
CA VAL A 364 2.25 -10.70 -9.36
C VAL A 364 3.04 -12.00 -9.47
N ASN A 365 3.41 -12.64 -8.36
CA ASN A 365 4.26 -13.84 -8.38
C ASN A 365 3.70 -14.93 -9.35
N PRO A 366 4.37 -15.20 -10.48
CA PRO A 366 3.84 -16.05 -11.54
C PRO A 366 3.84 -17.53 -11.17
N ILE A 367 4.59 -17.93 -10.14
CA ILE A 367 4.59 -19.28 -9.58
C ILE A 367 3.31 -19.50 -8.76
N VAL A 368 2.83 -18.46 -8.07
CA VAL A 368 1.76 -18.55 -7.06
C VAL A 368 0.37 -18.27 -7.64
N THR A 369 0.25 -17.34 -8.58
CA THR A 369 -1.05 -16.99 -9.21
C THR A 369 -1.88 -18.19 -9.70
N PRO A 370 -1.32 -19.33 -10.18
CA PRO A 370 -2.12 -20.50 -10.59
C PRO A 370 -2.71 -21.31 -9.43
N PHE A 371 -2.14 -21.20 -8.22
CA PHE A 371 -2.56 -21.93 -7.01
C PHE A 371 -3.47 -21.13 -6.09
N LEU A 372 -3.56 -19.81 -6.27
CA LEU A 372 -4.58 -18.99 -5.62
C LEU A 372 -5.96 -19.41 -6.15
N ASP A 373 -6.89 -19.72 -5.24
CA ASP A 373 -8.26 -20.04 -5.61
C ASP A 373 -8.97 -18.80 -6.18
N SER A 374 -8.86 -18.66 -7.50
CA SER A 374 -9.76 -17.82 -8.29
C SER A 374 -11.15 -18.46 -8.24
N ASP A 375 -11.90 -18.16 -7.17
CA ASP A 375 -13.21 -18.73 -6.81
C ASP A 375 -14.36 -18.23 -7.72
N HIS A 376 -14.06 -18.12 -9.02
CA HIS A 376 -15.05 -18.17 -10.08
C HIS A 376 -15.68 -19.57 -10.12
N ASP A 377 -16.94 -19.65 -10.56
CA ASP A 377 -17.66 -20.89 -10.90
C ASP A 377 -16.94 -21.72 -11.98
N ARG A 378 -15.85 -22.38 -11.61
CA ARG A 378 -15.20 -23.42 -12.41
C ARG A 378 -16.08 -24.67 -12.36
N SER A 379 -16.67 -24.99 -13.51
CA SER A 379 -17.37 -26.26 -13.78
C SER A 379 -16.61 -27.43 -13.15
N ALA A 380 -17.32 -28.43 -12.62
CA ALA A 380 -16.72 -29.54 -11.87
C ALA A 380 -15.57 -30.23 -12.63
N LEU A 381 -15.68 -30.33 -13.97
CA LEU A 381 -14.63 -30.85 -14.85
C LEU A 381 -13.34 -30.01 -14.81
N SER A 382 -13.45 -28.67 -14.75
CA SER A 382 -12.30 -27.76 -14.64
C SER A 382 -11.63 -27.84 -13.27
N ARG A 383 -12.40 -28.07 -12.19
CA ARG A 383 -11.84 -28.34 -10.86
C ARG A 383 -11.14 -29.70 -10.79
N ALA A 384 -11.71 -30.75 -11.40
CA ALA A 384 -11.08 -32.05 -11.50
C ALA A 384 -9.75 -32.01 -12.29
N LEU A 385 -9.73 -31.33 -13.46
CA LEU A 385 -8.51 -31.17 -14.26
C LEU A 385 -7.45 -30.31 -13.57
N GLY A 386 -7.86 -29.26 -12.84
CA GLY A 386 -6.95 -28.47 -12.00
C GLY A 386 -6.33 -29.30 -10.88
N GLY A 387 -7.15 -30.06 -10.15
CA GLY A 387 -6.69 -30.96 -9.09
C GLY A 387 -5.74 -32.06 -9.60
N LEU A 388 -5.99 -32.61 -10.80
CA LEU A 388 -5.08 -33.55 -11.45
C LEU A 388 -3.74 -32.90 -11.82
N GLY A 389 -3.75 -31.69 -12.38
CA GLY A 389 -2.51 -30.95 -12.69
C GLY A 389 -1.67 -30.64 -11.44
N ILE A 390 -2.32 -30.21 -10.35
CA ILE A 390 -1.67 -29.96 -9.05
C ILE A 390 -1.14 -31.27 -8.45
N GLY A 391 -1.91 -32.36 -8.53
CA GLY A 391 -1.50 -33.69 -8.08
C GLY A 391 -0.26 -34.20 -8.81
N VAL A 392 -0.26 -34.15 -10.15
CA VAL A 392 0.89 -34.56 -10.98
C VAL A 392 2.10 -33.66 -10.71
N GLY A 393 1.95 -32.34 -10.60
CA GLY A 393 3.05 -31.43 -10.28
C GLY A 393 3.68 -31.73 -8.91
N ARG A 394 2.84 -31.97 -7.90
CA ARG A 394 3.27 -32.35 -6.53
C ARG A 394 3.96 -33.71 -6.51
N GLU A 395 3.50 -34.67 -7.30
CA GLU A 395 4.10 -36.00 -7.35
C GLU A 395 5.41 -36.01 -8.14
N VAL A 396 5.53 -35.23 -9.22
CA VAL A 396 6.82 -34.98 -9.91
C VAL A 396 7.83 -34.31 -8.98
N LEU A 397 7.42 -33.31 -8.18
CA LEU A 397 8.27 -32.68 -7.17
C LEU A 397 8.71 -33.68 -6.09
N ASN A 398 7.81 -34.56 -5.61
CA ASN A 398 8.16 -35.62 -4.64
C ASN A 398 9.08 -36.70 -5.24
N PHE A 399 8.86 -37.10 -6.49
CA PHE A 399 9.73 -38.05 -7.18
C PHE A 399 11.14 -37.47 -7.37
N TYR A 400 11.21 -36.18 -7.72
CA TYR A 400 12.46 -35.44 -7.85
C TYR A 400 13.19 -35.27 -6.50
N ARG A 401 12.45 -35.05 -5.40
CA ARG A 401 12.97 -35.04 -4.01
C ARG A 401 13.80 -36.29 -3.68
N GLY A 402 13.34 -37.46 -4.16
CA GLY A 402 14.02 -38.75 -3.98
C GLY A 402 15.31 -38.93 -4.80
N MET A 403 15.55 -38.07 -5.79
CA MET A 403 16.81 -38.01 -6.55
C MET A 403 17.76 -36.96 -5.98
N VAL A 404 17.27 -35.76 -5.64
CA VAL A 404 18.10 -34.68 -5.03
C VAL A 404 18.74 -35.12 -3.72
N GLN A 405 18.04 -35.94 -2.92
CA GLN A 405 18.58 -36.48 -1.66
C GLN A 405 19.69 -37.55 -1.85
N LYS A 406 19.99 -37.98 -3.08
CA LYS A 406 21.04 -38.96 -3.38
C LYS A 406 22.28 -38.35 -4.04
N ASP A 407 22.10 -37.42 -4.97
CA ASP A 407 23.19 -36.85 -5.81
C ASP A 407 23.39 -35.33 -5.61
N GLY A 408 22.96 -34.81 -4.46
CA GLY A 408 22.70 -33.38 -4.23
C GLY A 408 23.88 -32.40 -4.38
N ASP A 409 25.13 -32.83 -4.25
CA ASP A 409 26.29 -31.92 -4.29
C ASP A 409 26.63 -31.36 -5.69
N ASN A 410 26.14 -32.01 -6.77
CA ASN A 410 26.66 -31.75 -8.12
C ASN A 410 26.25 -30.41 -8.76
N TRP A 411 25.19 -29.72 -8.31
CA TRP A 411 24.76 -28.42 -8.87
C TRP A 411 24.30 -27.39 -7.80
N PRO A 412 25.23 -26.62 -7.20
CA PRO A 412 24.90 -25.60 -6.20
C PRO A 412 23.90 -24.52 -6.68
N ARG A 413 24.02 -24.05 -7.94
CA ARG A 413 23.10 -23.06 -8.52
C ARG A 413 21.67 -23.60 -8.66
N PHE A 414 21.52 -24.87 -8.98
CA PHE A 414 20.20 -25.50 -9.12
C PHE A 414 19.53 -25.72 -7.76
N ASN A 415 20.29 -26.17 -6.76
CA ASN A 415 19.80 -26.28 -5.38
C ASN A 415 19.35 -24.92 -4.82
N MET A 416 20.09 -23.85 -5.12
CA MET A 416 19.71 -22.48 -4.73
C MET A 416 18.39 -22.04 -5.38
N LEU A 417 18.20 -22.34 -6.67
CA LEU A 417 16.94 -22.09 -7.38
C LEU A 417 15.78 -22.89 -6.79
N MET A 418 15.95 -24.19 -6.55
CA MET A 418 14.89 -25.05 -5.98
C MET A 418 14.50 -24.63 -4.56
N ASN A 419 15.47 -24.28 -3.71
CA ASN A 419 15.21 -23.74 -2.38
C ASN A 419 14.45 -22.39 -2.45
N THR A 420 14.79 -21.54 -3.42
CA THR A 420 14.09 -20.28 -3.67
C THR A 420 12.63 -20.52 -4.11
N VAL A 421 12.40 -21.45 -5.03
CA VAL A 421 11.05 -21.83 -5.49
C VAL A 421 10.22 -22.43 -4.35
N HIS A 422 10.79 -23.32 -3.53
CA HIS A 422 10.10 -23.86 -2.36
C HIS A 422 9.73 -22.77 -1.35
N ALA A 423 10.67 -21.89 -1.01
CA ALA A 423 10.41 -20.78 -0.09
C ALA A 423 9.38 -19.78 -0.65
N LEU A 424 9.27 -19.64 -1.98
CA LEU A 424 8.22 -18.88 -2.66
C LEU A 424 6.88 -19.62 -2.75
N MET A 425 6.79 -20.93 -2.49
CA MET A 425 5.53 -21.69 -2.50
C MET A 425 4.91 -21.86 -1.10
N ASP A 426 5.73 -21.99 -0.05
CA ASP A 426 5.27 -22.26 1.32
C ASP A 426 4.81 -21.00 2.11
N GLN A 427 4.51 -19.89 1.44
CA GLN A 427 4.12 -18.61 2.08
C GLN A 427 2.59 -18.37 2.13
N ASP A 428 2.14 -17.66 3.19
CA ASP A 428 0.73 -17.26 3.41
C ASP A 428 0.31 -16.13 2.43
N TYR A 429 -0.08 -16.47 1.20
CA TYR A 429 -0.42 -15.51 0.14
C TYR A 429 -1.85 -14.92 0.17
N SER A 430 -2.44 -14.73 1.35
CA SER A 430 -3.82 -14.24 1.51
C SER A 430 -3.91 -12.88 2.21
N GLY A 431 -4.46 -11.89 1.52
CA GLY A 431 -5.07 -10.71 2.12
C GLY A 431 -6.60 -10.76 2.09
N ASP A 432 -7.24 -9.76 2.70
CA ASP A 432 -8.70 -9.57 2.66
C ASP A 432 -9.20 -9.25 1.25
N ILE A 433 -8.37 -8.57 0.44
CA ILE A 433 -8.67 -8.18 -0.94
C ILE A 433 -7.44 -8.49 -1.81
N ASN A 434 -7.59 -9.41 -2.77
CA ASN A 434 -6.47 -9.92 -3.59
C ASN A 434 -6.66 -9.52 -5.06
N ILE A 435 -5.83 -8.58 -5.53
CA ILE A 435 -5.84 -8.02 -6.88
C ILE A 435 -4.84 -8.82 -7.74
N VAL A 436 -5.35 -9.81 -8.46
CA VAL A 436 -4.55 -10.79 -9.24
C VAL A 436 -4.70 -10.62 -10.76
N PRO A 437 -3.62 -10.81 -11.56
CA PRO A 437 -3.70 -10.86 -13.01
C PRO A 437 -4.63 -12.00 -13.45
N SER A 438 -5.63 -11.70 -14.28
CA SER A 438 -6.51 -12.75 -14.80
C SER A 438 -5.92 -13.41 -16.06
N PHE A 439 -5.81 -14.74 -16.04
CA PHE A 439 -5.20 -15.60 -17.08
C PHE A 439 -5.76 -15.47 -18.51
N ARG A 440 -6.79 -14.64 -18.73
CA ARG A 440 -7.32 -14.31 -20.06
C ARG A 440 -6.51 -13.23 -20.78
N TRP A 441 -5.70 -12.45 -20.05
CA TRP A 441 -4.80 -11.44 -20.60
C TRP A 441 -3.37 -11.95 -20.83
N TYR A 442 -2.91 -12.96 -20.08
CA TYR A 442 -1.50 -13.35 -20.01
C TYR A 442 -1.29 -14.86 -20.10
N ASN A 443 -0.33 -15.27 -20.95
CA ASN A 443 0.26 -16.60 -20.93
C ASN A 443 1.53 -16.58 -20.06
N PRO A 444 1.68 -17.46 -19.05
CA PRO A 444 2.89 -17.50 -18.22
C PRO A 444 4.17 -17.84 -19.00
N THR A 445 4.05 -18.50 -20.15
CA THR A 445 5.17 -18.76 -21.06
C THR A 445 5.73 -17.49 -21.71
N LYS A 446 4.92 -16.44 -21.91
CA LYS A 446 5.41 -15.13 -22.38
C LYS A 446 6.22 -14.40 -21.31
N LEU A 447 5.91 -14.61 -20.02
CA LEU A 447 6.56 -13.92 -18.89
C LEU A 447 8.00 -14.38 -18.63
N LEU A 448 8.44 -15.46 -19.27
CA LEU A 448 9.83 -15.94 -19.29
C LEU A 448 10.59 -15.45 -20.54
N SER A 449 10.02 -14.53 -21.32
CA SER A 449 10.58 -13.99 -22.56
C SER A 449 10.56 -12.45 -22.55
N HIS A 450 11.26 -11.81 -23.49
CA HIS A 450 11.34 -10.35 -23.58
C HIS A 450 9.94 -9.73 -23.69
N LEU A 451 9.56 -8.92 -22.69
CA LEU A 451 8.35 -8.11 -22.74
C LEU A 451 8.57 -6.96 -23.73
N SER A 452 7.72 -6.85 -24.75
CA SER A 452 7.71 -5.65 -25.59
C SER A 452 7.06 -4.49 -24.82
N GLU A 453 7.29 -3.26 -25.27
CA GLU A 453 6.64 -2.08 -24.71
C GLU A 453 5.10 -2.23 -24.69
N LYS A 454 4.52 -2.90 -25.70
CA LYS A 454 3.08 -3.17 -25.78
C LYS A 454 2.60 -4.22 -24.77
N ASP A 455 3.45 -5.18 -24.40
CA ASP A 455 3.17 -6.10 -23.29
C ASP A 455 3.24 -5.36 -21.93
N LEU A 456 4.10 -4.34 -21.78
CA LEU A 456 4.17 -3.50 -20.57
C LEU A 456 2.93 -2.59 -20.40
N ILE A 457 2.44 -1.96 -21.48
CA ILE A 457 1.13 -1.27 -21.50
C ILE A 457 0.02 -2.25 -21.12
N GLY A 458 0.07 -3.46 -21.70
CA GLY A 458 -0.86 -4.54 -21.40
C GLY A 458 -0.90 -4.87 -19.91
N LEU A 459 0.26 -5.05 -19.27
CA LEU A 459 0.39 -5.30 -17.84
C LEU A 459 -0.20 -4.18 -16.98
N MET A 460 0.06 -2.92 -17.31
CA MET A 460 -0.52 -1.77 -16.61
C MET A 460 -2.05 -1.79 -16.72
N LYS A 461 -2.61 -1.88 -17.93
CA LYS A 461 -4.07 -1.96 -18.13
C LYS A 461 -4.70 -3.17 -17.43
N GLY A 462 -4.02 -4.31 -17.38
CA GLY A 462 -4.50 -5.45 -16.57
C GLY A 462 -4.54 -5.17 -15.07
N GLY A 463 -3.59 -4.38 -14.55
CA GLY A 463 -3.60 -3.88 -13.18
C GLY A 463 -4.81 -3.00 -12.90
N GLU A 464 -5.11 -2.07 -13.81
CA GLU A 464 -6.30 -1.21 -13.75
C GLU A 464 -7.59 -2.06 -13.77
N HIS A 465 -7.74 -2.93 -14.77
CA HIS A 465 -8.95 -3.73 -14.99
C HIS A 465 -9.19 -4.79 -13.91
N SER A 466 -8.15 -5.36 -13.30
CA SER A 466 -8.28 -6.25 -12.12
C SER A 466 -8.61 -5.46 -10.84
N THR A 467 -8.33 -4.16 -10.78
CA THR A 467 -8.64 -3.31 -9.61
C THR A 467 -10.09 -2.83 -9.63
N TYR A 468 -10.65 -2.48 -10.79
CA TYR A 468 -12.04 -2.02 -10.94
C TYR A 468 -13.11 -2.82 -10.15
N PRO A 469 -13.19 -4.16 -10.21
CA PRO A 469 -14.15 -4.93 -9.41
C PRO A 469 -13.92 -4.90 -7.90
N GLN A 470 -12.69 -4.61 -7.46
CA GLN A 470 -12.34 -4.57 -6.03
C GLN A 470 -12.57 -3.18 -5.42
N LEU A 471 -12.70 -2.13 -6.24
CA LEU A 471 -12.73 -0.74 -5.77
C LEU A 471 -13.83 -0.42 -4.76
N GLU A 472 -15.06 -0.92 -4.95
CA GLU A 472 -16.14 -0.63 -3.99
C GLU A 472 -16.01 -1.44 -2.69
N GLN A 473 -15.47 -2.66 -2.74
CA GLN A 473 -15.11 -3.39 -1.53
C GLN A 473 -14.03 -2.63 -0.75
N ILE A 474 -13.00 -2.12 -1.44
CA ILE A 474 -11.98 -1.25 -0.85
C ILE A 474 -12.64 0.04 -0.31
N ARG A 475 -13.52 0.71 -1.06
CA ARG A 475 -14.16 1.97 -0.64
C ARG A 475 -14.97 1.81 0.63
N LEU A 476 -15.78 0.74 0.73
CA LEU A 476 -16.62 0.43 1.88
C LEU A 476 -15.80 -0.03 3.09
N CYS A 477 -14.94 -1.05 2.93
CA CYS A 477 -14.11 -1.57 4.03
C CYS A 477 -13.14 -0.52 4.61
N THR A 478 -12.75 0.49 3.83
CA THR A 478 -11.84 1.57 4.27
C THR A 478 -12.52 2.92 4.58
N ARG A 479 -13.84 3.07 4.43
CA ARG A 479 -14.54 4.36 4.67
C ARG A 479 -14.32 4.83 6.13
N ILE A 480 -14.69 3.98 7.09
CA ILE A 480 -14.59 4.26 8.53
C ILE A 480 -13.14 4.56 8.96
N SER A 481 -12.15 3.78 8.53
CA SER A 481 -10.75 4.00 8.91
C SER A 481 -10.16 5.27 8.29
N ARG A 482 -10.48 5.60 7.04
CA ARG A 482 -10.06 6.86 6.40
C ARG A 482 -10.66 8.07 7.12
N THR A 483 -11.95 8.03 7.48
CA THR A 483 -12.62 9.10 8.24
C THR A 483 -12.03 9.27 9.64
N MET A 484 -11.70 8.18 10.35
CA MET A 484 -10.96 8.28 11.62
C MET A 484 -9.57 8.92 11.45
N GLU A 485 -8.82 8.57 10.40
CA GLU A 485 -7.51 9.19 10.13
C GLU A 485 -7.61 10.66 9.71
N GLU A 486 -8.68 11.05 9.01
CA GLU A 486 -9.00 12.43 8.64
C GLU A 486 -9.28 13.27 9.89
N ILE A 487 -10.21 12.81 10.73
CA ILE A 487 -10.59 13.47 12.00
C ILE A 487 -9.37 13.61 12.91
N LEU A 488 -8.61 12.53 13.14
CA LEU A 488 -7.39 12.57 13.96
C LEU A 488 -6.35 13.53 13.36
N ASN A 489 -6.19 13.58 12.04
CA ASN A 489 -5.29 14.54 11.39
C ASN A 489 -5.73 15.99 11.63
N ARG A 490 -7.04 16.30 11.54
CA ARG A 490 -7.60 17.63 11.86
C ARG A 490 -7.39 18.02 13.33
N PHE A 491 -7.48 17.06 14.26
CA PHE A 491 -7.09 17.27 15.67
C PHE A 491 -5.57 17.43 15.90
N GLU A 492 -4.71 16.88 15.02
CA GLU A 492 -3.25 16.99 15.14
C GLU A 492 -2.67 18.27 14.48
N THR A 493 -3.30 18.77 13.40
CA THR A 493 -2.99 20.06 12.77
C THR A 493 -3.54 21.25 13.57
N GLY A 494 -4.67 21.05 14.26
CA GLY A 494 -5.33 22.06 15.08
C GLY A 494 -6.51 22.76 14.40
N ASP A 495 -7.11 22.12 13.39
CA ASP A 495 -8.36 22.60 12.78
C ASP A 495 -9.56 22.38 13.73
N LEU A 496 -9.68 21.16 14.27
CA LEU A 496 -10.65 20.80 15.33
C LEU A 496 -10.15 21.17 16.75
N ARG A 497 -9.35 22.23 16.88
CA ARG A 497 -8.93 22.78 18.17
C ARG A 497 -9.36 24.22 18.28
N GLU A 498 -10.09 24.53 19.34
CA GLU A 498 -10.18 25.91 19.81
C GLU A 498 -8.78 26.39 20.24
N GLN A 499 -8.45 27.64 19.90
CA GLN A 499 -7.08 28.18 19.99
C GLN A 499 -6.55 28.28 21.44
N THR A 500 -7.44 28.11 22.42
CA THR A 500 -7.23 28.24 23.86
C THR A 500 -6.90 26.93 24.58
N LEU A 501 -7.10 25.75 23.95
CA LEU A 501 -7.03 24.45 24.64
C LEU A 501 -5.79 23.61 24.28
N GLU A 502 -4.93 23.35 25.27
CA GLU A 502 -3.77 22.46 25.14
C GLU A 502 -4.16 20.96 25.12
N VAL A 503 -4.90 20.54 24.08
CA VAL A 503 -5.30 19.14 23.91
C VAL A 503 -4.05 18.25 23.75
N ASN A 504 -3.83 17.38 24.72
CA ASN A 504 -2.63 16.57 24.87
C ASN A 504 -2.74 15.26 24.08
N ARG A 505 -1.61 14.76 23.56
CA ARG A 505 -1.59 13.46 22.89
C ARG A 505 -1.86 12.32 23.89
N PRO A 506 -2.86 11.44 23.66
CA PRO A 506 -3.16 10.30 24.51
C PRO A 506 -1.90 9.50 24.81
N ARG A 507 -1.70 8.99 26.03
CA ARG A 507 -0.43 8.31 26.40
C ARG A 507 -0.08 7.13 25.48
N SER A 508 -1.09 6.43 24.96
CA SER A 508 -0.98 5.37 23.95
C SER A 508 -0.47 5.87 22.59
N SER A 509 -0.86 7.08 22.17
CA SER A 509 -0.45 7.68 20.88
C SER A 509 1.02 8.06 20.78
N ARG A 510 1.72 8.15 21.91
CA ARG A 510 3.16 8.47 22.00
C ARG A 510 4.08 7.43 21.35
N ARG A 511 3.53 6.32 20.85
CA ARG A 511 4.25 5.32 20.01
C ARG A 511 4.30 5.69 18.52
N ARG A 512 3.47 6.61 18.02
CA ARG A 512 3.57 7.14 16.65
C ARG A 512 4.51 8.36 16.67
N PRO A 513 5.46 8.49 15.72
CA PRO A 513 6.22 9.72 15.55
C PRO A 513 5.28 10.92 15.36
N PRO A 514 5.53 12.08 16.00
CA PRO A 514 4.71 13.26 15.78
C PRO A 514 4.90 13.79 14.34
N PRO A 515 3.84 14.29 13.67
CA PRO A 515 3.98 15.06 12.45
C PRO A 515 4.81 16.31 12.74
N ILE A 516 5.75 16.62 11.85
CA ILE A 516 6.81 17.59 12.13
C ILE A 516 6.31 19.01 11.78
N ARG A 517 7.10 20.05 12.12
CA ARG A 517 6.80 21.44 11.76
C ARG A 517 6.54 21.64 10.26
N THR A 518 7.10 20.78 9.41
CA THR A 518 6.86 20.69 7.96
C THR A 518 5.41 20.32 7.63
N ASP A 519 4.85 19.25 8.21
CA ASP A 519 3.43 18.88 8.06
C ASP A 519 2.48 20.05 8.39
N ARG A 520 2.79 20.77 9.48
CA ARG A 520 2.00 21.91 9.96
C ARG A 520 2.11 23.15 9.06
N ALA A 521 3.16 23.25 8.24
CA ALA A 521 3.34 24.33 7.28
C ALA A 521 2.75 23.99 5.91
N ALA A 522 2.98 22.77 5.42
CA ALA A 522 2.55 22.33 4.08
C ALA A 522 1.03 22.10 3.94
N LYS A 523 0.30 22.03 5.05
CA LYS A 523 -1.15 21.71 5.09
C LYS A 523 -2.01 22.81 5.74
N ARG A 524 -1.44 24.00 5.96
CA ARG A 524 -2.20 25.22 6.29
C ARG A 524 -2.56 25.94 5.00
N GLU A 525 -3.73 25.64 4.46
CA GLU A 525 -4.38 26.60 3.54
C GLU A 525 -4.72 27.88 4.30
N PRO A 526 -4.56 29.07 3.70
CA PRO A 526 -5.03 30.31 4.30
C PRO A 526 -6.56 30.29 4.36
N ARG A 527 -7.13 30.55 5.54
CA ARG A 527 -8.58 30.66 5.69
C ARG A 527 -9.09 31.83 4.85
N ALA A 528 -10.01 31.55 3.92
CA ALA A 528 -10.71 32.59 3.18
C ALA A 528 -11.59 33.40 4.15
N GLY A 529 -11.13 34.60 4.53
CA GLY A 529 -11.84 35.50 5.46
C GLY A 529 -11.00 36.09 6.60
N GLU A 530 -9.73 35.70 6.78
CA GLU A 530 -8.83 36.43 7.70
C GLU A 530 -8.28 37.69 7.01
N ASP A 531 -8.75 38.87 7.44
CA ASP A 531 -8.45 40.17 6.83
C ASP A 531 -6.95 40.51 6.77
N VAL A 532 -6.55 41.23 5.73
CA VAL A 532 -5.18 41.75 5.54
C VAL A 532 -4.97 43.00 6.41
N GLY A 533 -4.98 42.81 7.73
CA GLY A 533 -4.90 43.86 8.75
C GLY A 533 -3.63 43.81 9.60
N THR A 534 -2.86 44.91 9.59
CA THR A 534 -1.74 45.20 10.51
C THR A 534 -0.61 44.14 10.62
N ALA A 535 0.42 44.28 9.78
CA ALA A 535 1.67 43.54 9.97
C ALA A 535 2.41 44.00 11.25
N ALA A 536 2.65 43.07 12.18
CA ALA A 536 3.44 43.35 13.39
C ALA A 536 4.91 43.66 13.03
N PRO A 537 5.59 44.58 13.74
CA PRO A 537 6.87 45.12 13.30
C PRO A 537 8.02 44.10 13.37
N VAL A 538 8.63 43.84 12.21
CA VAL A 538 9.82 42.98 12.09
C VAL A 538 10.97 43.54 12.94
N LYS A 539 11.39 42.80 13.98
CA LYS A 539 12.60 43.09 14.76
C LYS A 539 13.85 42.95 13.87
N LYS A 540 14.29 44.07 13.28
CA LYS A 540 15.52 44.14 12.46
C LYS A 540 16.73 43.59 13.23
N LYS A 541 17.45 42.63 12.63
CA LYS A 541 18.77 42.19 13.12
C LYS A 541 19.71 43.40 13.18
N LYS A 542 20.33 43.67 14.33
CA LYS A 542 21.45 44.63 14.43
C LYS A 542 22.72 43.92 13.93
N ALA A 543 23.32 44.45 12.85
CA ALA A 543 24.67 44.08 12.45
C ALA A 543 25.72 44.76 13.36
N PRO A 544 26.91 44.16 13.59
CA PRO A 544 27.91 44.71 14.49
C PRO A 544 28.71 45.87 13.87
N ALA A 545 28.82 46.98 14.60
CA ALA A 545 29.64 48.12 14.18
C ALA A 545 31.10 47.99 14.69
N ARG A 546 32.07 48.17 13.79
CA ARG A 546 33.53 48.15 14.07
C ARG A 546 34.08 49.59 14.25
N LYS A 547 34.97 49.78 15.24
CA LYS A 547 36.04 50.82 15.44
C LYS A 547 36.24 51.02 16.96
N LYS A 548 37.41 51.33 17.54
CA LYS A 548 38.81 51.43 17.07
C LYS A 548 39.75 51.25 18.29
N LYS A 549 41.04 50.93 18.09
CA LYS A 549 42.08 50.97 19.16
C LYS A 549 42.42 52.41 19.57
N PRO A 550 42.96 52.60 20.78
CA PRO A 550 44.27 53.26 20.91
C PRO A 550 45.34 52.36 21.58
N ALA A 551 46.58 52.86 21.63
CA ALA A 551 47.72 52.32 22.39
C ALA A 551 48.16 53.37 23.45
N ARG A 552 49.25 53.32 24.23
CA ARG A 552 50.53 52.57 24.25
C ARG A 552 51.23 52.90 25.60
N LYS A 553 52.10 52.02 26.16
CA LYS A 553 53.45 52.33 26.72
C LYS A 553 54.06 51.22 27.62
N THR A 554 55.33 50.86 27.33
CA THR A 554 56.48 50.48 28.21
C THR A 554 56.31 49.45 29.36
N ALA A 555 57.26 48.55 29.69
CA ALA A 555 58.72 48.43 29.45
C ALA A 555 59.21 46.96 29.75
N VAL A 556 60.47 46.48 29.65
CA VAL A 556 61.73 46.79 28.92
C VAL A 556 62.78 45.65 29.16
N LYS A 557 63.59 45.27 28.15
CA LYS A 557 64.78 44.34 28.21
C LYS A 557 64.48 42.86 28.61
N LYS A 558 65.31 41.81 28.37
CA LYS A 558 66.66 41.52 27.77
C LYS A 558 66.47 40.27 26.84
N ALA A 559 67.18 40.02 25.72
CA ALA A 559 68.55 39.48 25.54
C ALA A 559 68.87 38.17 26.32
N ALA A 560 69.52 37.12 25.78
CA ALA A 560 69.95 36.78 24.41
C ALA A 560 70.45 35.30 24.31
N ALA A 561 70.64 34.77 23.09
CA ALA A 561 71.42 33.55 22.75
C ALA A 561 70.89 32.18 23.29
N LYS A 562 71.37 30.98 22.91
CA LYS A 562 72.45 30.55 21.98
C LYS A 562 72.17 29.11 21.44
N GLU A 563 72.83 28.75 20.35
CA GLU A 563 73.23 27.38 19.87
C GLU A 563 72.55 26.08 20.33
N GLY A 564 72.19 25.25 19.33
CA GLY A 564 72.50 23.80 19.31
C GLY A 564 71.55 22.83 20.06
N ASP A 565 71.64 21.51 19.84
CA ASP A 565 72.14 20.77 18.65
C ASP A 565 71.61 19.31 18.70
N THR A 566 71.77 18.56 17.61
CA THR A 566 71.75 17.07 17.51
C THR A 566 70.48 16.26 17.84
N VAL A 567 70.18 15.31 16.92
CA VAL A 567 69.91 13.87 17.16
C VAL A 567 69.00 13.49 18.36
N GLY A 568 67.84 12.85 18.23
CA GLY A 568 67.27 12.06 17.12
C GLY A 568 67.45 10.55 17.34
N ARG A 569 66.37 9.80 17.60
CA ARG A 569 66.38 8.32 17.53
C ARG A 569 64.99 7.73 17.24
N GLN A 570 64.99 6.51 16.72
CA GLN A 570 63.83 5.77 16.20
C GLN A 570 63.34 4.69 17.19
N ALA A 571 62.19 4.10 16.89
CA ALA A 571 61.66 2.81 17.38
C ALA A 571 61.32 2.74 18.89
N ALA A 572 60.19 2.17 19.30
CA ALA A 572 59.42 1.08 18.70
C ALA A 572 58.14 1.49 17.94
#